data_AF-A0A1A5P8C5-F1
#
_entry.id   AF-A0A1A5P8C5-F1
#
_cell.length_a   1.000
_cell.length_b   1.000
_cell.length_c   1.000
_cell.angle_alpha   90.00
_cell.angle_beta   90.00
_cell.angle_gamma   90.00
#
_symmetry.space_group_name_H-M   'P 1'
#
loop_
_entity.id
_entity.type
_entity.pdbx_description
1 polymer ?
#
loop_
_entity_poly.entity_id
_entity_poly.type
_entity_poly.pdbx_seq_one_letter_code
_entity_poly.pdbx_strand_id
1 'polypeptide(L)'
;MTWRPLPEPGRAVPHGTWLAVGAADGPAAALFAHLREQGMRVTEVPGAGSGRQEYAEALRKAHDEASEVTGVLCPAEEPATVLALAQALDDIAADAPLWCLTTGAVATGPADPAADPARAAVWGLGRTLGLEAPHRWGGLVDLPANPDTRTAARLTALLAAGTPGEDQIALRATPMARRIAPAPPPAGATPWQPSGTVLVTGGTGRRGRHWPRRSPRTEPNT
;
A
#
# COMPACT_ATOMS: atom_id res chain seq x y z
N MET A 1 3.15 -3.97 15.23
CA MET A 1 3.48 -4.32 13.82
C MET A 1 4.97 -4.09 13.65
N THR A 2 5.64 -4.95 12.89
CA THR A 2 7.08 -4.88 12.62
C THR A 2 7.32 -5.16 11.14
N TRP A 3 8.45 -4.70 10.61
CA TRP A 3 8.90 -5.02 9.27
C TRP A 3 10.07 -5.99 9.36
N ARG A 4 9.99 -7.11 8.64
CA ARG A 4 11.06 -8.12 8.59
C ARG A 4 11.77 -8.07 7.25
N PRO A 5 13.12 -8.05 7.20
CA PRO A 5 13.85 -8.19 5.95
C PRO A 5 13.46 -9.47 5.22
N LEU A 6 13.30 -9.36 3.91
CA LEU A 6 13.18 -10.49 3.00
C LEU A 6 14.54 -10.77 2.35
N PRO A 7 14.78 -12.01 1.88
CA PRO A 7 15.91 -12.29 1.00
C PRO A 7 15.89 -11.37 -0.24
N GLU A 8 17.07 -11.06 -0.77
CA GLU A 8 17.16 -10.35 -2.04
C GLU A 8 16.51 -11.21 -3.14
N PRO A 9 15.53 -10.68 -3.90
CA PRO A 9 14.88 -11.46 -4.94
C PRO A 9 15.86 -11.77 -6.07
N GLY A 10 15.78 -13.00 -6.60
CA GLY A 10 16.53 -13.37 -7.80
C GLY A 10 16.06 -12.59 -9.03
N ARG A 11 16.84 -12.61 -10.11
CA ARG A 11 16.42 -11.95 -11.36
C ARG A 11 15.30 -12.75 -12.03
N ALA A 12 14.12 -12.16 -12.13
CA ALA A 12 12.96 -12.73 -12.80
C ALA A 12 12.13 -11.61 -13.43
N VAL A 13 11.42 -11.90 -14.51
CA VAL A 13 10.53 -10.98 -15.21
C VAL A 13 9.14 -11.63 -15.30
N PRO A 14 8.06 -10.93 -14.93
CA PRO A 14 6.74 -11.52 -15.00
C PRO A 14 6.37 -11.76 -16.47
N HIS A 15 5.67 -12.86 -16.72
CA HIS A 15 5.11 -13.16 -18.04
C HIS A 15 3.92 -12.26 -18.34
N GLY A 16 3.40 -12.33 -19.57
CA GLY A 16 2.29 -11.51 -20.02
C GLY A 16 2.56 -10.01 -20.11
N THR A 17 1.50 -9.26 -20.39
CA THR A 17 1.47 -7.80 -20.44
C THR A 17 0.90 -7.26 -19.13
N TRP A 18 1.54 -6.23 -18.60
CA TRP A 18 1.10 -5.54 -17.40
C TRP A 18 0.53 -4.18 -17.75
N LEU A 19 -0.69 -3.91 -17.31
CA LEU A 19 -1.32 -2.61 -17.48
C LEU A 19 -0.87 -1.69 -16.34
N ALA A 20 -0.29 -0.54 -16.66
CA ALA A 20 0.18 0.41 -15.67
C ALA A 20 -0.63 1.69 -15.73
N VAL A 21 -1.42 1.95 -14.69
CA VAL A 21 -2.27 3.13 -14.59
C VAL A 21 -1.40 4.34 -14.29
N GLY A 22 -1.53 5.42 -15.06
CA GLY A 22 -0.76 6.64 -14.83
C GLY A 22 -0.87 7.64 -15.96
N ALA A 23 -0.29 8.81 -15.74
CA ALA A 23 -0.04 9.75 -16.82
C ALA A 23 1.20 9.33 -17.62
N ALA A 24 1.27 9.78 -18.88
CA ALA A 24 2.42 9.53 -19.76
C ALA A 24 3.71 10.23 -19.27
N ASP A 25 3.57 11.16 -18.32
CA ASP A 25 4.64 11.93 -17.71
C ASP A 25 4.59 11.91 -16.17
N GLY A 26 5.70 12.36 -15.55
CA GLY A 26 5.83 12.43 -14.09
C GLY A 26 6.53 11.22 -13.45
N PRO A 27 6.54 11.15 -12.10
CA PRO A 27 7.31 10.15 -11.35
C PRO A 27 6.94 8.70 -11.67
N ALA A 28 5.65 8.43 -11.95
CA ALA A 28 5.18 7.09 -12.33
C ALA A 28 5.73 6.66 -13.70
N ALA A 29 5.76 7.56 -14.69
CA ALA A 29 6.31 7.28 -16.02
C ALA A 29 7.80 6.89 -15.96
N ALA A 30 8.58 7.55 -15.11
CA ALA A 30 9.98 7.19 -14.88
C ALA A 30 10.13 5.78 -14.30
N LEU A 31 9.28 5.38 -13.34
CA LEU A 31 9.27 4.01 -12.84
C LEU A 31 8.92 3.00 -13.95
N PHE A 32 7.91 3.29 -14.77
CA PHE A 32 7.50 2.40 -15.86
C PHE A 32 8.59 2.24 -16.91
N ALA A 33 9.35 3.30 -17.21
CA ALA A 33 10.54 3.22 -18.05
C ALA A 33 11.58 2.24 -17.47
N HIS A 34 11.92 2.37 -16.20
CA HIS A 34 12.85 1.43 -15.55
C HIS A 34 12.33 -0.01 -15.54
N LEU A 35 11.02 -0.24 -15.36
CA LEU A 35 10.43 -1.59 -15.44
C LEU A 35 10.59 -2.19 -16.84
N ARG A 36 10.39 -1.40 -17.90
CA ARG A 36 10.64 -1.82 -19.29
C ARG A 36 12.10 -2.15 -19.54
N GLU A 37 13.03 -1.38 -18.98
CA GLU A 37 14.48 -1.68 -19.03
C GLU A 37 14.82 -3.02 -18.35
N GLN A 38 14.03 -3.46 -17.37
CA GLN A 38 14.16 -4.80 -16.78
C GLN A 38 13.59 -5.92 -17.67
N GLY A 39 12.97 -5.58 -18.79
CA GLY A 39 12.36 -6.52 -19.74
C GLY A 39 10.86 -6.75 -19.52
N MET A 40 10.22 -6.01 -18.61
CA MET A 40 8.78 -6.14 -18.34
C MET A 40 7.96 -5.51 -19.47
N ARG A 41 6.94 -6.24 -19.97
CA ARG A 41 5.99 -5.71 -20.96
C ARG A 41 4.95 -4.83 -20.26
N VAL A 42 5.20 -3.52 -20.24
CA VAL A 42 4.32 -2.53 -19.58
C VAL A 42 3.57 -1.70 -20.60
N THR A 43 2.23 -1.78 -20.58
CA THR A 43 1.32 -0.94 -21.36
C THR A 43 0.70 0.10 -20.43
N GLU A 44 0.88 1.38 -20.75
CA GLU A 44 0.32 2.46 -19.94
C GLU A 44 -1.17 2.66 -20.23
N VAL A 45 -1.94 2.87 -19.16
CA VAL A 45 -3.37 3.18 -19.19
C VAL A 45 -3.56 4.54 -18.54
N PRO A 46 -4.14 5.53 -19.26
CA PRO A 46 -4.39 6.85 -18.70
C PRO A 46 -5.24 6.77 -17.42
N GLY A 47 -4.87 7.53 -16.38
CA GLY A 47 -5.59 7.50 -15.09
C GLY A 47 -5.70 8.79 -14.28
N ALA A 48 -5.11 9.91 -14.74
CA ALA A 48 -5.16 11.15 -13.95
C ALA A 48 -6.60 11.70 -13.89
N GLY A 49 -7.16 11.81 -12.67
CA GLY A 49 -8.49 12.39 -12.43
C GLY A 49 -9.69 11.53 -12.86
N SER A 50 -9.45 10.26 -13.20
CA SER A 50 -10.48 9.34 -13.70
C SER A 50 -11.31 8.72 -12.58
N GLY A 51 -12.62 8.60 -12.80
CA GLY A 51 -13.55 7.79 -12.01
C GLY A 51 -13.68 6.36 -12.56
N ARG A 52 -14.53 5.57 -11.89
CA ARG A 52 -14.75 4.14 -12.20
C ARG A 52 -15.07 3.88 -13.68
N GLN A 53 -15.97 4.67 -14.28
CA GLN A 53 -16.39 4.44 -15.67
C GLN A 53 -15.27 4.72 -16.66
N GLU A 54 -14.54 5.82 -16.49
CA GLU A 54 -13.40 6.13 -17.36
C GLU A 54 -12.28 5.09 -17.22
N TYR A 55 -12.03 4.59 -16.00
CA TYR A 55 -11.11 3.48 -15.81
C TYR A 55 -11.57 2.21 -16.52
N ALA A 56 -12.86 1.85 -16.42
CA ALA A 56 -13.37 0.64 -17.05
C ALA A 56 -13.25 0.69 -18.58
N GLU A 57 -13.51 1.85 -19.19
CA GLU A 57 -13.33 2.07 -20.63
C GLU A 57 -11.85 1.97 -21.04
N ALA A 58 -10.97 2.67 -20.32
CA ALA A 58 -9.54 2.69 -20.63
C ALA A 58 -8.89 1.31 -20.43
N LEU A 59 -9.23 0.61 -19.34
CA LEU A 59 -8.75 -0.74 -19.07
C LEU A 59 -9.30 -1.75 -20.08
N ARG A 60 -10.58 -1.69 -20.45
CA ARG A 60 -11.15 -2.59 -21.46
C ARG A 60 -10.42 -2.46 -22.79
N LYS A 61 -10.23 -1.22 -23.26
CA LYS A 61 -9.48 -0.96 -24.49
C LYS A 61 -8.06 -1.53 -24.42
N ALA A 62 -7.33 -1.25 -23.34
CA ALA A 62 -5.97 -1.73 -23.18
C ALA A 62 -5.89 -3.26 -23.04
N HIS A 63 -6.90 -3.87 -22.40
CA HIS A 63 -7.02 -5.32 -22.27
C HIS A 63 -7.29 -6.00 -23.61
N ASP A 64 -8.19 -5.44 -24.42
CA ASP A 64 -8.54 -5.98 -25.75
C ASP A 64 -7.39 -5.85 -26.76
N GLU A 65 -6.58 -4.79 -26.66
CA GLU A 65 -5.41 -4.56 -27.51
C GLU A 65 -4.18 -5.38 -27.09
N ALA A 66 -4.09 -5.74 -25.81
CA ALA A 66 -2.93 -6.47 -25.26
C ALA A 66 -3.10 -7.98 -25.39
N SER A 67 -2.00 -8.67 -25.72
CA SER A 67 -1.94 -10.13 -25.56
C SER A 67 -1.61 -10.49 -24.12
N GLU A 68 -2.43 -11.36 -23.53
CA GLU A 68 -2.19 -12.02 -22.23
C GLU A 68 -1.93 -11.01 -21.09
N VAL A 69 -2.97 -10.32 -20.61
CA VAL A 69 -2.83 -9.40 -19.47
C VAL A 69 -2.71 -10.19 -18.17
N THR A 70 -1.61 -10.01 -17.44
CA THR A 70 -1.26 -10.83 -16.25
C THR A 70 -1.16 -10.03 -14.96
N GLY A 71 -1.32 -8.71 -15.02
CA GLY A 71 -1.36 -7.87 -13.83
C GLY A 71 -1.63 -6.40 -14.14
N VAL A 72 -2.03 -5.67 -13.10
CA VAL A 72 -2.30 -4.23 -13.16
C VAL A 72 -1.50 -3.51 -12.08
N LEU A 73 -0.77 -2.47 -12.45
CA LEU A 73 -0.01 -1.60 -11.55
C LEU A 73 -0.78 -0.28 -11.35
N CYS A 74 -0.94 0.10 -10.08
CA CYS A 74 -1.58 1.34 -9.68
C CYS A 74 -0.63 2.15 -8.77
N PRO A 75 0.01 3.22 -9.26
CA PRO A 75 0.64 4.24 -8.43
C PRO A 75 -0.44 4.92 -7.58
N ALA A 76 -0.61 4.43 -6.36
CA ALA A 76 -1.74 4.73 -5.51
C ALA A 76 -1.39 5.86 -4.52
N GLU A 77 -1.91 7.05 -4.80
CA GLU A 77 -1.77 8.19 -3.89
C GLU A 77 -2.95 8.31 -2.92
N GLU A 78 -4.14 7.96 -3.38
CA GLU A 78 -5.39 8.10 -2.62
C GLU A 78 -6.24 6.82 -2.63
N PRO A 79 -6.99 6.55 -1.55
CA PRO A 79 -7.89 5.39 -1.49
C PRO A 79 -8.99 5.40 -2.56
N ALA A 80 -9.48 6.58 -2.94
CA ALA A 80 -10.56 6.71 -3.92
C ALA A 80 -10.16 6.15 -5.30
N THR A 81 -8.92 6.42 -5.72
CA THR A 81 -8.33 5.88 -6.96
C THR A 81 -8.30 4.35 -6.94
N VAL A 82 -7.82 3.77 -5.84
CA VAL A 82 -7.73 2.32 -5.69
C VAL A 82 -9.11 1.66 -5.70
N LEU A 83 -10.10 2.27 -5.04
CA LEU A 83 -11.47 1.78 -5.05
C LEU A 83 -12.09 1.84 -6.45
N ALA A 84 -11.96 2.98 -7.14
CA ALA A 84 -12.50 3.16 -8.49
C ALA A 84 -11.87 2.17 -9.48
N LEU A 85 -10.56 1.94 -9.37
CA LEU A 85 -9.84 1.00 -10.22
C LEU A 85 -10.22 -0.46 -9.94
N ALA A 86 -10.34 -0.85 -8.66
CA ALA A 86 -10.79 -2.18 -8.29
C ALA A 86 -12.20 -2.46 -8.84
N GLN A 87 -13.11 -1.49 -8.70
CA GLN A 87 -14.47 -1.59 -9.25
C GLN A 87 -14.49 -1.63 -10.78
N ALA A 88 -13.59 -0.90 -11.45
CA ALA A 88 -13.47 -0.92 -12.90
C ALA A 88 -12.95 -2.27 -13.42
N LEU A 89 -11.98 -2.88 -12.72
CA LEU A 89 -11.51 -4.22 -13.05
C LEU A 89 -12.63 -5.27 -12.90
N ASP A 90 -13.49 -5.11 -11.90
CA ASP A 90 -14.68 -5.93 -11.73
C ASP A 90 -15.68 -5.73 -12.89
N ASP A 91 -15.91 -4.49 -13.34
CA ASP A 91 -16.83 -4.17 -14.44
C ASP A 91 -16.41 -4.77 -15.79
N ILE A 92 -15.11 -5.00 -15.99
CA ILE A 92 -14.58 -5.63 -17.20
C ILE A 92 -14.32 -7.13 -17.02
N ALA A 93 -14.62 -7.69 -15.84
CA ALA A 93 -14.32 -9.07 -15.48
C ALA A 93 -12.85 -9.46 -15.75
N ALA A 94 -11.91 -8.57 -15.44
CA ALA A 94 -10.49 -8.87 -15.60
C ALA A 94 -9.99 -9.81 -14.49
N ASP A 95 -9.34 -10.89 -14.88
CA ASP A 95 -8.71 -11.86 -13.96
C ASP A 95 -7.29 -11.44 -13.51
N ALA A 96 -6.83 -10.26 -13.93
CA ALA A 96 -5.48 -9.78 -13.64
C ALA A 96 -5.38 -9.17 -12.23
N PRO A 97 -4.41 -9.59 -11.39
CA PRO A 97 -4.25 -9.07 -10.04
C PRO A 97 -3.83 -7.59 -10.01
N LEU A 98 -4.48 -6.82 -9.14
CA LEU A 98 -4.14 -5.42 -8.87
C LEU A 98 -3.01 -5.29 -7.83
N TRP A 99 -1.95 -4.60 -8.21
CA TRP A 99 -0.84 -4.22 -7.35
C TRP A 99 -0.81 -2.70 -7.16
N CYS A 100 -0.95 -2.23 -5.92
CA CYS A 100 -0.84 -0.82 -5.60
C CYS A 100 0.58 -0.47 -5.15
N LEU A 101 1.16 0.54 -5.79
CA LEU A 101 2.48 1.07 -5.53
C LEU A 101 2.33 2.40 -4.79
N THR A 102 2.91 2.53 -3.61
CA THR A 102 2.88 3.76 -2.82
C THR A 102 4.28 4.30 -2.60
N THR A 103 4.41 5.55 -2.16
CA THR A 103 5.69 6.12 -1.71
C THR A 103 5.47 6.80 -0.37
N GLY A 104 6.15 6.34 0.69
CA GLY A 104 6.03 6.94 2.03
C GLY A 104 4.70 6.65 2.74
N ALA A 105 3.97 5.61 2.32
CA ALA A 105 2.75 5.17 3.00
C ALA A 105 3.03 4.45 4.32
N VAL A 106 4.26 3.97 4.50
CA VAL A 106 4.68 3.19 5.66
C VAL A 106 6.05 3.63 6.14
N ALA A 107 6.26 3.58 7.45
CA ALA A 107 7.56 3.67 8.07
C ALA A 107 8.02 2.26 8.48
N THR A 108 9.17 1.83 7.97
CA THR A 108 9.74 0.50 8.24
C THR A 108 10.59 0.46 9.50
N GLY A 109 11.06 1.61 9.95
CA GLY A 109 11.85 1.79 11.17
C GLY A 109 12.16 3.26 11.44
N PRO A 110 12.98 3.57 12.46
CA PRO A 110 13.28 4.94 12.88
C PRO A 110 13.98 5.84 11.85
N ALA A 111 14.59 5.22 10.82
CA ALA A 111 15.26 5.95 9.74
C ALA A 111 14.28 6.43 8.66
N ASP A 112 13.07 5.87 8.61
CA ASP A 112 12.04 6.32 7.67
C ASP A 112 11.35 7.57 8.22
N PRO A 113 10.95 8.52 7.34
CA PRO A 113 10.07 9.60 7.75
C PRO A 113 8.72 9.07 8.26
N ALA A 114 7.99 9.93 8.97
CA ALA A 114 6.61 9.62 9.34
C ALA A 114 5.77 9.31 8.09
N ALA A 115 4.94 8.27 8.17
CA ALA A 115 4.10 7.85 7.07
C ALA A 115 3.08 8.94 6.71
N ASP A 116 2.87 9.14 5.41
CA ASP A 116 1.81 10.01 4.89
C ASP A 116 0.43 9.39 5.22
N PRO A 117 -0.46 10.08 5.95
CA PRO A 117 -1.75 9.53 6.35
C PRO A 117 -2.67 9.17 5.18
N ALA A 118 -2.65 9.93 4.08
CA ALA A 118 -3.50 9.66 2.91
C ALA A 118 -3.05 8.38 2.22
N ARG A 119 -1.74 8.20 2.04
CA ARG A 119 -1.17 6.98 1.47
C ARG A 119 -1.24 5.79 2.43
N ALA A 120 -1.18 6.02 3.74
CA ALA A 120 -1.44 4.99 4.74
C ALA A 120 -2.90 4.48 4.68
N ALA A 121 -3.85 5.33 4.30
CA ALA A 121 -5.24 4.94 4.10
C ALA A 121 -5.40 3.97 2.90
N VAL A 122 -4.58 4.11 1.84
CA VAL A 122 -4.51 3.13 0.74
C VAL A 122 -4.17 1.75 1.29
N TRP A 123 -3.19 1.66 2.20
CA TRP A 123 -2.83 0.40 2.84
C TRP A 123 -3.94 -0.15 3.75
N GLY A 124 -4.77 0.72 4.32
CA GLY A 124 -6.01 0.33 5.01
C GLY A 124 -6.99 -0.36 4.06
N LEU A 125 -7.32 0.30 2.95
CA LEU A 125 -8.26 -0.19 1.95
C LEU A 125 -7.77 -1.47 1.26
N GLY A 126 -6.50 -1.51 0.82
CA GLY A 126 -5.94 -2.66 0.11
C GLY A 126 -5.97 -3.95 0.93
N ARG A 127 -5.80 -3.86 2.25
CA ARG A 127 -5.97 -5.03 3.15
C ARG A 127 -7.40 -5.55 3.17
N THR A 128 -8.40 -4.69 3.02
CA THR A 128 -9.80 -5.11 2.90
C THR A 128 -10.03 -5.75 1.54
N LEU A 129 -9.55 -5.14 0.46
CA LEU A 129 -9.68 -5.69 -0.90
C LEU A 129 -9.03 -7.08 -1.03
N GLY A 130 -7.85 -7.29 -0.42
CA GLY A 130 -7.20 -8.60 -0.38
C GLY A 130 -7.99 -9.69 0.34
N LEU A 131 -8.91 -9.32 1.25
CA LEU A 131 -9.81 -10.26 1.92
C LEU A 131 -11.12 -10.49 1.16
N GLU A 132 -11.64 -9.44 0.50
CA GLU A 132 -12.92 -9.50 -0.23
C GLU A 132 -12.78 -10.12 -1.63
N ALA A 133 -11.67 -9.86 -2.32
CA ALA A 133 -11.41 -10.32 -3.68
C ALA A 133 -9.98 -10.90 -3.84
N PRO A 134 -9.63 -11.98 -3.11
CA PRO A 134 -8.25 -12.49 -3.06
C PRO A 134 -7.70 -12.97 -4.41
N HIS A 135 -8.58 -13.37 -5.34
CA HIS A 135 -8.18 -13.81 -6.69
C HIS A 135 -7.80 -12.63 -7.61
N ARG A 136 -8.25 -11.41 -7.31
CA ARG A 136 -7.97 -10.18 -8.08
C ARG A 136 -7.00 -9.24 -7.37
N TRP A 137 -6.51 -9.62 -6.20
CA TRP A 137 -5.62 -8.80 -5.41
C TRP A 137 -4.19 -9.32 -5.50
N GLY A 138 -3.29 -8.47 -5.97
CA GLY A 138 -1.85 -8.74 -6.00
C GLY A 138 -1.18 -8.35 -4.70
N GLY A 139 -1.30 -7.08 -4.32
CA GLY A 139 -0.70 -6.58 -3.08
C GLY A 139 -0.40 -5.08 -3.05
N LEU A 140 0.31 -4.69 -2.00
CA LEU A 140 0.78 -3.35 -1.68
C LEU A 140 2.31 -3.35 -1.67
N VAL A 141 2.92 -2.42 -2.41
CA VAL A 141 4.37 -2.20 -2.40
C VAL A 141 4.68 -0.74 -2.14
N ASP A 142 5.36 -0.43 -1.03
CA ASP A 142 5.84 0.92 -0.75
C ASP A 142 7.27 1.12 -1.27
N LEU A 143 7.45 2.06 -2.17
CA LEU A 143 8.67 2.38 -2.89
C LEU A 143 9.49 3.48 -2.16
N PRO A 144 10.81 3.57 -2.43
CA PRO A 144 11.59 4.74 -2.05
C PRO A 144 11.10 6.00 -2.80
N ALA A 145 11.40 7.17 -2.25
CA ALA A 145 11.00 8.47 -2.84
C ALA A 145 11.44 8.63 -4.30
N ASN A 146 12.63 8.12 -4.61
CA ASN A 146 13.21 8.12 -5.95
C ASN A 146 13.50 6.67 -6.35
N PRO A 147 12.55 5.97 -6.99
CA PRO A 147 12.78 4.60 -7.45
C PRO A 147 13.78 4.59 -8.61
N ASP A 148 14.87 3.85 -8.43
CA ASP A 148 15.95 3.67 -9.39
C ASP A 148 15.86 2.32 -10.13
N THR A 149 16.81 2.05 -11.02
CA THR A 149 16.93 0.77 -11.74
C THR A 149 16.95 -0.44 -10.79
N ARG A 150 17.58 -0.31 -9.61
CA ARG A 150 17.62 -1.39 -8.61
C ARG A 150 16.24 -1.64 -7.99
N THR A 151 15.50 -0.58 -7.70
CA THR A 151 14.13 -0.64 -7.22
C THR A 151 13.23 -1.32 -8.25
N ALA A 152 13.36 -0.94 -9.53
CA ALA A 152 12.64 -1.58 -10.62
C ALA A 152 12.99 -3.07 -10.74
N ALA A 153 14.27 -3.45 -10.70
CA ALA A 153 14.69 -4.85 -10.74
C ALA A 153 14.04 -5.70 -9.63
N ARG A 154 13.98 -5.16 -8.41
CA ARG A 154 13.33 -5.82 -7.27
C ARG A 154 11.81 -5.92 -7.44
N LEU A 155 11.18 -4.85 -7.90
CA LEU A 155 9.74 -4.85 -8.16
C LEU A 155 9.40 -5.87 -9.25
N THR A 156 10.12 -5.87 -10.37
CA THR A 156 9.94 -6.83 -11.46
C THR A 156 10.07 -8.28 -10.96
N ALA A 157 11.10 -8.58 -10.17
CA ALA A 157 11.30 -9.92 -9.62
C ALA A 157 10.21 -10.34 -8.62
N LEU A 158 9.74 -9.41 -7.79
CA LEU A 158 8.64 -9.62 -6.84
C LEU A 158 7.34 -9.96 -7.57
N LEU A 159 7.01 -9.21 -8.63
CA LEU A 159 5.82 -9.44 -9.45
C LEU A 159 5.93 -10.75 -10.25
N ALA A 160 7.13 -11.15 -10.66
CA ALA A 160 7.39 -12.40 -11.38
C ALA A 160 7.25 -13.64 -10.51
N ALA A 161 7.78 -13.58 -9.28
CA ALA A 161 7.76 -14.71 -8.37
C ALA A 161 6.35 -15.02 -7.85
N GLY A 162 5.47 -14.01 -7.84
CA GLY A 162 4.16 -14.07 -7.18
C GLY A 162 4.37 -14.47 -5.73
N THR A 163 4.74 -13.54 -4.84
CA THR A 163 5.17 -13.88 -3.48
C THR A 163 4.10 -14.66 -2.72
N PRO A 164 4.27 -15.99 -2.50
CA PRO A 164 3.23 -16.78 -1.86
C PRO A 164 3.10 -16.32 -0.40
N GLY A 165 1.98 -15.67 -0.09
CA GLY A 165 1.68 -15.16 1.24
C GLY A 165 2.30 -13.81 1.60
N GLU A 166 2.98 -13.11 0.68
CA GLU A 166 3.44 -11.73 0.90
C GLU A 166 2.78 -10.76 -0.07
N ASP A 167 1.80 -10.02 0.44
CA ASP A 167 1.02 -9.01 -0.29
C ASP A 167 1.25 -7.59 0.25
N GLN A 168 2.22 -7.41 1.16
CA GLN A 168 2.46 -6.17 1.90
C GLN A 168 3.96 -5.96 2.11
N ILE A 169 4.59 -5.29 1.14
CA ILE A 169 6.05 -5.19 1.00
C ILE A 169 6.48 -3.72 0.98
N ALA A 170 7.65 -3.42 1.55
CA ALA A 170 8.32 -2.14 1.42
C ALA A 170 9.70 -2.36 0.79
N LEU A 171 9.97 -1.65 -0.31
CA LEU A 171 11.28 -1.62 -0.94
C LEU A 171 12.10 -0.49 -0.34
N ARG A 172 13.21 -0.87 0.30
CA ARG A 172 14.23 0.01 0.89
C ARG A 172 15.61 -0.49 0.46
N ALA A 173 16.66 -0.19 1.21
CA ALA A 173 17.98 -0.80 0.99
C ALA A 173 17.91 -2.34 0.92
N THR A 174 17.05 -2.96 1.72
CA THR A 174 16.66 -4.37 1.62
C THR A 174 15.13 -4.45 1.52
N PRO A 175 14.53 -5.36 0.74
CA PRO A 175 13.09 -5.56 0.75
C PRO A 175 12.60 -6.01 2.13
N MET A 176 11.43 -5.54 2.55
CA MET A 176 10.87 -5.86 3.86
C MET A 176 9.40 -6.24 3.75
N ALA A 177 8.98 -7.21 4.55
CA ALA A 177 7.59 -7.63 4.65
C ALA A 177 6.94 -7.23 5.97
N ARG A 178 5.66 -6.88 5.91
CA ARG A 178 4.87 -6.51 7.08
C ARG A 178 4.53 -7.73 7.95
N ARG A 179 4.70 -7.60 9.26
CA ARG A 179 4.32 -8.62 10.26
C ARG A 179 3.56 -8.03 11.43
N ILE A 180 2.66 -8.84 11.97
CA ILE A 180 2.10 -8.64 13.30
C ILE A 180 3.04 -9.34 14.28
N ALA A 181 3.48 -8.61 15.31
CA ALA A 181 4.34 -9.13 16.36
C ALA A 181 3.74 -8.73 17.72
N PRO A 182 3.93 -9.57 18.75
CA PRO A 182 3.59 -9.21 20.12
C PRO A 182 4.28 -7.92 20.55
N ALA A 183 3.56 -7.08 21.28
CA ALA A 183 4.07 -5.83 21.85
C ALA A 183 3.97 -5.93 23.39
N PRO A 184 4.97 -6.50 24.07
CA PRO A 184 4.97 -6.53 25.53
C PRO A 184 5.04 -5.11 26.09
N PRO A 185 4.50 -4.87 27.30
CA PRO A 185 4.62 -3.57 27.95
C PRO A 185 6.09 -3.18 28.10
N PRO A 186 6.47 -1.91 27.87
CA PRO A 186 7.84 -1.48 28.03
C PRO A 186 8.29 -1.67 29.48
N ALA A 187 9.46 -2.28 29.67
CA ALA A 187 10.06 -2.40 30.99
C ALA A 187 10.35 -1.00 31.56
N GLY A 188 9.91 -0.73 32.78
CA GLY A 188 10.12 0.57 33.43
C GLY A 188 9.26 1.72 32.89
N ALA A 189 8.17 1.43 32.17
CA ALA A 189 7.25 2.48 31.73
C ALA A 189 6.62 3.20 32.93
N THR A 190 6.84 4.51 33.04
CA THR A 190 6.15 5.35 34.02
C THR A 190 4.66 5.42 33.65
N PRO A 191 3.74 5.16 34.61
CA PRO A 191 2.32 5.33 34.35
C PRO A 191 2.01 6.77 33.91
N TRP A 192 1.29 6.94 32.80
CA TRP A 192 0.83 8.25 32.37
C TRP A 192 -0.20 8.80 33.37
N GLN A 193 0.09 9.98 33.91
CA GLN A 193 -0.75 10.68 34.91
C GLN A 193 -1.11 12.06 34.36
N PRO A 194 -2.26 12.22 33.67
CA PRO A 194 -2.68 13.51 33.18
C PRO A 194 -3.00 14.45 34.34
N SER A 195 -2.60 15.71 34.22
CA SER A 195 -3.01 16.81 35.10
C SER A 195 -3.99 17.74 34.39
N GLY A 196 -4.91 18.34 35.13
CA GLY A 196 -5.88 19.30 34.58
C GLY A 196 -6.99 18.63 33.76
N THR A 197 -7.39 19.27 32.66
CA THR A 197 -8.53 18.85 31.84
C THR A 197 -8.10 17.99 30.66
N VAL A 198 -8.68 16.80 30.53
CA VAL A 198 -8.48 15.91 29.37
C VAL A 198 -9.68 15.97 28.44
N LEU A 199 -9.45 16.33 27.16
CA LEU A 199 -10.48 16.31 26.12
C LEU A 199 -10.62 14.88 25.55
N VAL A 200 -11.86 14.36 25.54
CA VAL A 200 -12.19 13.06 24.93
C VAL A 200 -13.19 13.28 23.80
N THR A 201 -12.74 13.15 22.55
CA THR A 201 -13.61 13.19 21.37
C THR A 201 -14.45 11.92 21.31
N GLY A 202 -15.75 12.05 20.97
CA GLY A 202 -16.68 10.92 21.01
C GLY A 202 -16.93 10.34 22.41
N GLY A 203 -16.68 11.11 23.48
CA GLY A 203 -16.79 10.68 24.88
C GLY A 203 -18.18 10.16 25.30
N THR A 204 -19.23 10.54 24.57
CA THR A 204 -20.61 10.05 24.78
C THR A 204 -20.92 8.76 24.02
N GLY A 205 -20.04 8.31 23.13
CA GLY A 205 -20.18 7.08 22.35
C GLY A 205 -19.83 5.82 23.15
N ARG A 206 -20.15 4.64 22.58
CA ARG A 206 -19.97 3.33 23.24
C ARG A 206 -18.58 3.14 23.84
N ARG A 207 -17.52 3.50 23.11
CA ARG A 207 -16.13 3.38 23.59
C ARG A 207 -15.74 4.51 24.55
N GLY A 208 -16.20 5.73 24.30
CA GLY A 208 -15.89 6.91 25.13
C GLY A 208 -16.37 6.79 26.57
N ARG A 209 -17.48 6.08 26.82
CA ARG A 209 -18.03 5.83 28.16
C ARG A 209 -17.19 4.92 29.04
N HIS A 210 -16.38 4.04 28.42
CA HIS A 210 -15.47 3.15 29.14
C HIS A 210 -14.11 3.79 29.41
N TRP A 211 -13.86 5.01 28.94
CA TRP A 211 -12.65 5.73 29.30
C TRP A 211 -12.66 6.04 30.81
N PRO A 212 -11.60 5.68 31.56
CA PRO A 212 -11.58 5.87 33.00
C PRO A 212 -11.73 7.35 33.36
N ARG A 213 -12.82 7.68 34.05
CA ARG A 213 -13.02 8.97 34.72
C ARG A 213 -12.20 8.97 36.02
N ARG A 214 -10.89 9.13 35.93
CA ARG A 214 -10.09 9.32 37.16
C ARG A 214 -10.23 10.79 37.60
N SER A 215 -10.92 11.00 38.71
CA SER A 215 -10.83 12.25 39.47
C SER A 215 -9.43 12.34 40.08
N PRO A 216 -8.73 13.48 39.99
CA PRO A 216 -7.53 13.71 40.78
C PRO A 216 -7.95 13.81 42.25
N ARG A 217 -7.92 12.70 42.99
CA ARG A 217 -7.92 12.75 44.45
C ARG A 217 -6.47 12.80 44.92
N THR A 218 -5.99 14.01 45.10
CA THR A 218 -4.89 14.30 46.02
C THR A 218 -5.41 15.37 46.97
N GLU A 219 -6.03 14.94 48.07
CA GLU A 219 -6.09 15.77 49.26
C GLU A 219 -4.68 15.75 49.87
N PRO A 220 -4.07 16.91 50.13
CA PRO A 220 -2.82 16.96 50.88
C PRO A 220 -3.11 16.59 52.34
N ASN A 221 -2.44 15.56 52.82
CA ASN A 221 -2.42 15.22 54.24
C ASN A 221 -1.67 16.34 54.98
N THR A 222 -2.36 17.00 55.91
CA THR A 222 -1.87 18.05 56.82
C THR A 222 -0.70 17.59 57.67
#